data_AF-C7ZB67-F1
#
_entry.id   AF-C7ZB67-F1
#
_cell.length_a   1.000
_cell.length_b   1.000
_cell.length_c   1.000
_cell.angle_alpha   90.00
_cell.angle_beta   90.00
_cell.angle_gamma   90.00
#
_symmetry.space_group_name_H-M   'P 1'
#
loop_
_entity.id
_entity.type
_entity.pdbx_description
1 polymer ?
#
loop_
_entity_poly.entity_id
_entity_poly.type
_entity_poly.pdbx_seq_one_letter_code
_entity_poly.pdbx_strand_id
1 'polypeptide(L)'
;MEPNSQTSQSGDNDETKSQPQQEQEQDPEPAAASDTGPQEPQPLKGMARIRAEIARDEEKRRQYLLRLERMEPEERATYLEKRDRNRYAERRRAARRADTVEVALTGYLTEDQCTDLLRQPYYPPDGTTFLRSLNGYLDNMGDIRNFRRVLGENTGNPKCFMLRSAELCKFALVDWRVPRQEHIRELGPSLALDSLYEAHVQELRQDDRLAQAREVARGHPQQYNLRLTQYWARRMLHEYEAAVEREEPLTDQTAPAVWASIVPKAPAWIAEIRRWGQDFGFVCYRSSEVERRPAVARDRWFSIFEDTNAPGCYNGNPNEFCGYRRGADMTIMRGYDLGEYMNAQWQSPCSVHGLPSEAYPSAFREHFKTVAKLNLGSPRMSRNTFLVLHNDCIFPDLDTHGVELGEPLFPSAGVHDEEGEALLTNYDLPHFFLWAYDADWEPPNRSEGQVATTVQVEGCNCQGTLARGYGGADEDGYQGRVKVRVHSLFTWLYYARHVRDQVIDLKDIWRIAQDMPNEVWNCGTDRYDRSHPNALP
;
A
#
# COMPACT_ATOMS: atom_id res chain seq x y z
N MET A 1 -29.95 -54.97 3.58
CA MET A 1 -30.78 -55.06 4.78
C MET A 1 -31.13 -53.64 5.18
N GLU A 2 -32.31 -53.21 4.76
CA GLU A 2 -33.09 -52.14 5.38
C GLU A 2 -33.36 -52.46 6.89
N PRO A 3 -33.79 -51.51 7.75
CA PRO A 3 -34.83 -50.53 7.37
C PRO A 3 -34.83 -49.12 8.05
N ASN A 4 -35.57 -48.20 7.43
CA ASN A 4 -36.62 -47.30 7.98
C ASN A 4 -36.33 -46.41 9.21
N SER A 5 -36.87 -45.18 9.38
CA SER A 5 -38.00 -44.46 8.78
C SER A 5 -38.07 -43.00 9.30
N GLN A 6 -38.65 -42.12 8.47
CA GLN A 6 -39.67 -41.06 8.75
C GLN A 6 -39.45 -39.92 9.77
N THR A 7 -39.59 -38.67 9.32
CA THR A 7 -40.65 -37.65 9.66
C THR A 7 -40.30 -36.33 8.93
N SER A 8 -41.05 -35.80 7.94
CA SER A 8 -42.34 -35.10 7.95
C SER A 8 -42.43 -33.91 8.91
N GLN A 9 -42.45 -32.67 8.39
CA GLN A 9 -43.48 -31.67 8.72
C GLN A 9 -43.45 -30.44 7.79
N SER A 10 -44.61 -30.22 7.20
CA SER A 10 -45.13 -29.03 6.53
C SER A 10 -45.44 -27.89 7.52
N GLY A 11 -45.41 -26.64 7.04
CA GLY A 11 -45.97 -25.49 7.73
C GLY A 11 -46.00 -24.24 6.83
N ASP A 12 -47.10 -24.09 6.09
CA ASP A 12 -47.52 -22.86 5.40
C ASP A 12 -47.93 -21.75 6.39
N ASN A 13 -48.18 -20.56 5.83
CA ASN A 13 -48.89 -19.38 6.35
C ASN A 13 -48.02 -18.34 7.08
N ASP A 14 -48.22 -17.03 6.92
CA ASP A 14 -49.03 -16.23 6.00
C ASP A 14 -48.57 -14.78 6.16
N GLU A 15 -48.69 -14.01 5.08
CA GLU A 15 -49.27 -12.68 4.96
C GLU A 15 -49.14 -11.54 6.02
N THR A 16 -49.28 -10.33 5.44
CA THR A 16 -49.70 -9.03 5.99
C THR A 16 -48.65 -8.10 6.63
N LYS A 17 -48.29 -7.01 5.92
CA LYS A 17 -49.03 -5.72 5.98
C LYS A 17 -48.34 -4.63 5.14
N SER A 18 -49.00 -4.25 4.06
CA SER A 18 -48.88 -2.94 3.44
C SER A 18 -49.86 -1.98 4.11
N GLN A 19 -49.43 -0.74 4.39
CA GLN A 19 -50.33 0.39 4.57
C GLN A 19 -49.79 1.64 3.88
N PRO A 20 -50.69 2.55 3.42
CA PRO A 20 -50.37 3.62 2.47
C PRO A 20 -50.52 5.04 3.08
N GLN A 21 -50.37 6.05 2.21
CA GLN A 21 -50.70 7.49 2.36
C GLN A 21 -49.59 8.32 3.05
N GLN A 22 -49.26 9.54 2.60
CA GLN A 22 -50.14 10.60 2.13
C GLN A 22 -49.34 11.68 1.37
N GLU A 23 -49.84 12.08 0.19
CA GLU A 23 -49.52 13.34 -0.48
C GLU A 23 -50.18 14.49 0.28
N GLN A 24 -49.45 15.59 0.50
CA GLN A 24 -50.05 16.90 0.75
C GLN A 24 -49.31 17.99 -0.01
N GLU A 25 -49.98 18.37 -1.09
CA GLU A 25 -49.85 19.55 -1.93
C GLU A 25 -50.29 20.79 -1.13
N GLN A 26 -49.46 21.84 -1.11
CA GLN A 26 -49.90 23.20 -0.75
C GLN A 26 -49.01 24.23 -1.47
N ASP A 27 -49.61 24.87 -2.46
CA ASP A 27 -49.10 25.99 -3.24
C ASP A 27 -49.75 27.32 -2.72
N PRO A 28 -49.36 28.52 -3.22
CA PRO A 28 -48.91 29.63 -2.38
C PRO A 28 -49.82 30.88 -2.46
N GLU A 29 -49.60 31.88 -1.58
CA GLU A 29 -49.88 33.33 -1.80
C GLU A 29 -49.61 34.17 -0.52
N PRO A 30 -49.55 35.52 -0.57
CA PRO A 30 -48.79 36.40 -1.45
C PRO A 30 -47.96 37.46 -0.69
N ALA A 31 -47.22 38.23 -1.48
CA ALA A 31 -46.35 39.34 -1.13
C ALA A 31 -46.94 40.41 -0.19
N ALA A 32 -46.09 40.90 0.72
CA ALA A 32 -46.20 42.24 1.29
C ALA A 32 -44.88 42.99 1.01
N ALA A 33 -45.00 44.08 0.26
CA ALA A 33 -43.93 45.02 -0.02
C ALA A 33 -43.56 45.84 1.22
N SER A 34 -42.27 46.05 1.46
CA SER A 34 -41.79 47.21 2.21
C SER A 34 -40.37 47.60 1.78
N ASP A 35 -40.31 48.65 0.98
CA ASP A 35 -39.47 49.83 1.20
C ASP A 35 -37.94 49.61 1.31
N THR A 36 -37.29 49.63 0.14
CA THR A 36 -35.85 49.78 0.01
C THR A 36 -35.45 51.24 0.19
N GLY A 37 -35.03 51.60 1.41
CA GLY A 37 -34.15 52.75 1.65
C GLY A 37 -32.69 52.38 1.36
N PRO A 38 -31.86 53.28 0.82
CA PRO A 38 -30.47 52.98 0.50
C PRO A 38 -29.66 52.81 1.79
N GLN A 39 -29.28 51.57 2.11
CA GLN A 39 -28.29 51.32 3.16
C GLN A 39 -26.90 51.73 2.66
N GLU A 40 -26.36 52.79 3.26
CA GLU A 40 -24.95 53.14 3.18
C GLU A 40 -24.07 51.92 3.53
N PRO A 41 -22.96 51.70 2.82
CA PRO A 41 -22.06 50.59 3.08
C PRO A 41 -21.41 50.77 4.46
N GLN A 42 -21.80 49.96 5.45
CA GLN A 42 -21.10 49.93 6.72
C GLN A 42 -19.67 49.40 6.51
N PRO A 43 -18.63 50.19 6.81
CA PRO A 43 -17.26 49.74 6.61
C PRO A 43 -16.78 48.87 7.77
N LEU A 44 -16.19 47.72 7.43
CA LEU A 44 -14.89 47.25 7.93
C LEU A 44 -14.63 47.23 9.47
N LYS A 45 -15.63 46.98 10.32
CA LYS A 45 -15.37 46.83 11.78
C LYS A 45 -14.50 45.60 12.10
N GLY A 46 -14.59 44.52 11.32
CA GLY A 46 -13.76 43.31 11.51
C GLY A 46 -12.29 43.51 11.15
N MET A 47 -12.01 44.18 10.03
CA MET A 47 -10.63 44.40 9.56
C MET A 47 -9.85 45.39 10.43
N ALA A 48 -10.52 46.41 10.98
CA ALA A 48 -9.90 47.32 11.92
C ALA A 48 -9.45 46.61 13.21
N ARG A 49 -10.24 45.64 13.69
CA ARG A 49 -9.93 44.84 14.88
C ARG A 49 -8.74 43.91 14.65
N ILE A 50 -8.69 43.22 13.50
CA ILE A 50 -7.57 42.35 13.11
C ILE A 50 -6.27 43.16 12.97
N ARG A 51 -6.32 44.32 12.29
CA ARG A 51 -5.15 45.20 12.15
C ARG A 51 -4.64 45.71 13.51
N ALA A 52 -5.53 46.05 14.43
CA ALA A 52 -5.17 46.46 15.79
C ALA A 52 -4.59 45.31 16.63
N GLU A 53 -4.91 44.06 16.32
CA GLU A 53 -4.34 42.88 16.98
C GLU A 53 -2.93 42.57 16.46
N ILE A 54 -2.75 42.58 15.13
CA ILE A 54 -1.44 42.45 14.49
C ILE A 54 -0.47 43.52 15.01
N ALA A 55 -0.89 44.79 15.07
CA ALA A 55 -0.05 45.88 15.57
C ALA A 55 0.36 45.69 17.04
N ARG A 56 -0.53 45.14 17.88
CA ARG A 56 -0.22 44.86 19.29
C ARG A 56 0.78 43.70 19.44
N ASP A 57 0.69 42.68 18.60
CA ASP A 57 1.61 41.55 18.66
C ASP A 57 2.98 41.87 18.06
N GLU A 58 3.03 42.73 17.03
CA GLU A 58 4.28 43.28 16.52
C GLU A 58 5.01 44.12 17.58
N GLU A 59 4.28 44.96 18.32
CA GLU A 59 4.87 45.76 19.40
C GLU A 59 5.38 44.87 20.55
N LYS A 60 4.63 43.84 20.96
CA LYS A 60 5.12 42.84 21.93
C LYS A 60 6.38 42.13 21.43
N ARG A 61 6.43 41.78 20.13
CA ARG A 61 7.60 41.14 19.52
C ARG A 61 8.81 42.06 19.53
N ARG A 62 8.65 43.36 19.24
CA ARG A 62 9.74 44.35 19.31
C ARG A 62 10.25 44.52 20.73
N GLN A 63 9.36 44.66 21.71
CA GLN A 63 9.74 44.76 23.12
C GLN A 63 10.46 43.50 23.62
N TYR A 64 10.02 42.33 23.16
CA TYR A 64 10.68 41.07 23.44
C TYR A 64 12.11 41.00 22.87
N LEU A 65 12.32 41.43 21.62
CA LEU A 65 13.63 41.46 20.98
C LEU A 65 14.57 42.44 21.68
N LEU A 66 14.10 43.65 21.98
CA LEU A 66 14.87 44.64 22.76
C LEU A 66 15.25 44.12 24.15
N ARG A 67 14.37 43.33 24.78
CA ARG A 67 14.67 42.68 26.07
C ARG A 67 15.76 41.63 25.93
N LEU A 68 15.76 40.84 24.86
CA LEU A 68 16.82 39.85 24.59
C LEU A 68 18.15 40.53 24.29
N GLU A 69 18.16 41.61 23.51
CA GLU A 69 19.38 42.36 23.16
C GLU A 69 20.08 42.96 24.37
N ARG A 70 19.31 43.35 25.40
CA ARG A 70 19.82 43.88 26.68
C ARG A 70 20.33 42.80 27.65
N MET A 71 20.10 41.52 27.38
CA MET A 71 20.62 40.43 28.20
C MET A 71 22.03 40.04 27.76
N GLU A 72 22.87 39.71 28.74
CA GLU A 72 24.17 39.07 28.49
C GLU A 72 23.97 37.71 27.79
N PRO A 73 24.94 37.22 26.99
CA PRO A 73 24.79 36.00 26.20
C PRO A 73 24.39 34.75 27.01
N GLU A 74 24.95 34.56 28.20
CA GLU A 74 24.66 33.41 29.08
C GLU A 74 23.26 33.50 29.70
N GLU A 75 22.83 34.70 30.09
CA GLU A 75 21.48 34.96 30.60
C GLU A 75 20.44 34.76 29.51
N ARG A 76 20.76 35.19 28.28
CA ARG A 76 19.92 35.00 27.09
C ARG A 76 19.71 33.52 26.78
N ALA A 77 20.78 32.71 26.83
CA ALA A 77 20.69 31.26 26.61
C ALA A 77 19.81 30.59 27.68
N THR A 78 20.02 30.92 28.96
CA THR A 78 19.23 30.40 30.08
C THR A 78 17.75 30.81 29.99
N TYR A 79 17.48 32.05 29.59
CA TYR A 79 16.13 32.58 29.43
C TYR A 79 15.38 31.89 28.28
N LEU A 80 16.04 31.67 27.14
CA LEU A 80 15.48 30.93 26.01
C LEU A 80 15.18 29.48 26.38
N GLU A 81 16.12 28.79 27.03
CA GLU A 81 15.93 27.41 27.49
C GLU A 81 14.74 27.29 28.46
N LYS A 82 14.64 28.20 29.44
CA LYS A 82 13.50 28.24 30.37
C LYS A 82 12.18 28.51 29.66
N ARG A 83 12.18 29.39 28.65
CA ARG A 83 10.98 29.69 27.84
C ARG A 83 10.54 28.48 27.02
N ASP A 84 11.47 27.75 26.44
CA ASP A 84 11.19 26.55 25.66
C ASP A 84 10.67 25.42 26.56
N ARG A 85 11.24 25.24 27.77
CA ARG A 85 10.68 24.34 28.79
C ARG A 85 9.25 24.73 29.19
N ASN A 86 8.97 26.02 29.39
CA ASN A 86 7.62 26.48 29.73
C ASN A 86 6.62 26.28 28.59
N ARG A 87 7.02 26.56 27.34
CA ARG A 87 6.19 26.32 26.16
C ARG A 87 5.89 24.83 25.99
N TYR A 88 6.89 23.98 26.19
CA TYR A 88 6.72 22.53 26.19
C TYR A 88 5.75 22.08 27.30
N ALA A 89 5.87 22.63 28.51
CA ALA A 89 4.96 22.34 29.61
C ALA A 89 3.52 22.81 29.35
N GLU A 90 3.33 23.97 28.71
CA GLU A 90 2.01 24.48 28.32
C GLU A 90 1.37 23.64 27.22
N ARG A 91 2.13 23.25 26.19
CA ARG A 91 1.66 22.33 25.13
C ARG A 91 1.26 20.97 25.72
N ARG A 92 2.09 20.41 26.60
CA ARG A 92 1.78 19.18 27.33
C ARG A 92 0.54 19.31 28.23
N ARG A 93 0.27 20.49 28.80
CA ARG A 93 -0.97 20.76 29.56
C ARG A 93 -2.19 20.89 28.64
N ALA A 94 -2.04 21.47 27.46
CA ALA A 94 -3.10 21.58 26.47
C ALA A 94 -3.45 20.22 25.85
N ALA A 95 -2.45 19.40 25.54
CA ALA A 95 -2.62 18.02 25.08
C ALA A 95 -3.29 17.13 26.14
N ARG A 96 -3.07 17.37 27.43
CA ARG A 96 -3.82 16.72 28.53
C ARG A 96 -5.31 17.12 28.62
N ARG A 97 -5.74 18.23 27.99
CA ARG A 97 -7.15 18.67 28.02
C ARG A 97 -8.01 18.01 26.95
N ALA A 98 -7.41 17.52 25.88
CA ALA A 98 -8.06 16.60 24.96
C ALA A 98 -7.75 15.17 25.42
N ASP A 99 -8.72 14.26 25.37
CA ASP A 99 -8.42 12.84 25.56
C ASP A 99 -7.62 12.37 24.33
N THR A 100 -6.29 12.37 24.43
CA THR A 100 -5.40 11.99 23.33
C THR A 100 -5.61 10.55 22.87
N VAL A 101 -6.11 9.67 23.74
CA VAL A 101 -6.51 8.32 23.36
C VAL A 101 -7.74 8.38 22.46
N GLU A 102 -8.76 9.16 22.83
CA GLU A 102 -9.94 9.35 21.99
C GLU A 102 -9.60 9.99 20.64
N VAL A 103 -8.74 11.02 20.63
CA VAL A 103 -8.30 11.66 19.37
C VAL A 103 -7.56 10.67 18.48
N ALA A 104 -6.69 9.82 19.05
CA ALA A 104 -5.99 8.79 18.29
C ALA A 104 -6.94 7.78 17.64
N LEU A 105 -8.01 7.41 18.34
CA LEU A 105 -8.95 6.39 17.88
C LEU A 105 -9.99 6.93 16.90
N THR A 106 -10.18 8.26 16.83
CA THR A 106 -11.25 8.89 16.05
C THR A 106 -10.77 9.85 14.96
N GLY A 107 -9.47 10.20 14.92
CA GLY A 107 -8.97 11.18 13.97
C GLY A 107 -7.46 11.20 13.81
N TYR A 108 -6.98 12.26 13.15
CA TYR A 108 -5.56 12.47 12.89
C TYR A 108 -4.86 13.04 14.12
N LEU A 109 -3.75 12.39 14.49
CA LEU A 109 -2.87 12.88 15.54
C LEU A 109 -1.94 13.97 15.02
N THR A 110 -1.74 15.02 15.82
CA THR A 110 -0.62 15.94 15.63
C THR A 110 0.67 15.34 16.16
N GLU A 111 1.80 15.87 15.71
CA GLU A 111 3.14 15.46 16.17
C GLU A 111 3.29 15.51 17.71
N ASP A 112 2.77 16.57 18.34
CA ASP A 112 2.78 16.73 19.80
C ASP A 112 1.92 15.63 20.49
N GLN A 113 0.79 15.25 19.89
CA GLN A 113 -0.08 14.20 20.42
C GLN A 113 0.52 12.81 20.29
N CYS A 114 1.20 12.52 19.17
CA CYS A 114 1.98 11.27 19.03
C CYS A 114 3.07 11.19 20.10
N THR A 115 3.82 12.27 20.27
CA THR A 115 4.90 12.39 21.27
C THR A 115 4.38 12.14 22.68
N ASP A 116 3.22 12.69 23.03
CA ASP A 116 2.59 12.51 24.33
C ASP A 116 2.07 11.07 24.55
N LEU A 117 1.46 10.44 23.55
CA LEU A 117 0.96 9.05 23.62
C LEU A 117 2.10 8.04 23.79
N LEU A 118 3.18 8.24 23.04
CA LEU A 118 4.39 7.42 23.09
C LEU A 118 5.26 7.76 24.30
N ARG A 119 4.99 8.88 24.99
CA ARG A 119 5.78 9.41 26.12
C ARG A 119 7.26 9.56 25.75
N GLN A 120 7.53 9.90 24.49
CA GLN A 120 8.86 10.14 23.94
C GLN A 120 9.16 11.64 23.94
N PRO A 121 10.43 12.07 24.01
CA PRO A 121 10.87 13.33 23.44
C PRO A 121 11.26 13.13 21.97
N TYR A 122 10.98 14.09 21.09
CA TYR A 122 11.29 14.01 19.64
C TYR A 122 12.77 13.70 19.33
N TYR A 123 13.69 14.06 20.25
CA TYR A 123 15.06 13.56 20.29
C TYR A 123 15.49 13.54 21.75
N PRO A 124 15.50 12.39 22.45
CA PRO A 124 16.00 12.37 23.82
C PRO A 124 17.51 12.70 23.76
N PRO A 125 17.96 13.86 24.29
CA PRO A 125 19.40 14.18 24.33
C PRO A 125 20.19 13.09 25.08
N ASP A 126 19.52 12.44 26.03
CA ASP A 126 20.08 11.36 26.84
C ASP A 126 19.94 9.97 26.21
N GLY A 127 19.16 9.81 25.14
CA GLY A 127 18.90 8.49 24.53
C GLY A 127 20.15 7.89 23.90
N THR A 128 20.96 8.72 23.24
CA THR A 128 22.26 8.30 22.67
C THR A 128 23.26 7.91 23.78
N THR A 129 23.26 8.66 24.88
CA THR A 129 24.14 8.39 26.03
C THR A 129 23.71 7.12 26.77
N PHE A 130 22.39 6.94 26.96
CA PHE A 130 21.84 5.74 27.57
C PHE A 130 22.09 4.51 26.71
N LEU A 131 21.91 4.58 25.39
CA LEU A 131 22.25 3.51 24.45
C LEU A 131 23.69 3.02 24.63
N ARG A 132 24.64 3.94 24.74
CA ARG A 132 26.06 3.62 24.98
C ARG A 132 26.32 2.92 26.32
N SER A 133 25.40 3.05 27.27
CA SER A 133 25.50 2.42 28.58
C SER A 133 24.87 1.02 28.66
N LEU A 134 24.18 0.58 27.60
CA LEU A 134 23.58 -0.76 27.54
C LEU A 134 24.63 -1.82 27.24
N ASN A 135 24.49 -3.00 27.85
CA ASN A 135 25.28 -4.17 27.51
C ASN A 135 25.02 -4.58 26.04
N GLY A 136 26.09 -4.95 25.33
CA GLY A 136 26.03 -5.31 23.91
C GLY A 136 26.08 -4.13 22.93
N TYR A 137 26.21 -2.88 23.43
CA TYR A 137 26.41 -1.70 22.59
C TYR A 137 27.79 -1.69 21.92
N LEU A 138 27.85 -1.44 20.60
CA LEU A 138 29.12 -1.35 19.85
C LEU A 138 29.15 -0.13 18.90
N ASP A 139 29.89 0.92 19.28
CA ASP A 139 30.02 2.19 18.51
C ASP A 139 30.54 1.96 17.08
N ASN A 140 31.48 1.02 16.89
CA ASN A 140 32.06 0.65 15.60
C ASN A 140 31.06 -0.06 14.65
N MET A 141 29.92 -0.51 15.18
CA MET A 141 28.89 -1.24 14.44
C MET A 141 27.75 -0.34 13.96
N GLY A 142 27.79 0.95 14.31
CA GLY A 142 26.86 1.96 13.83
C GLY A 142 25.50 1.94 14.52
N ASP A 143 25.38 1.43 15.75
CA ASP A 143 24.10 1.33 16.48
C ASP A 143 23.45 2.71 16.70
N ILE A 144 24.23 3.75 17.04
CA ILE A 144 23.73 5.14 17.08
C ILE A 144 23.30 5.61 15.70
N ARG A 145 24.03 5.23 14.64
CA ARG A 145 23.69 5.60 13.27
C ARG A 145 22.39 4.92 12.84
N ASN A 146 22.18 3.66 13.21
CA ASN A 146 20.96 2.91 12.95
C ASN A 146 19.79 3.46 13.77
N PHE A 147 19.98 3.74 15.05
CA PHE A 147 19.02 4.42 15.91
C PHE A 147 18.59 5.78 15.35
N ARG A 148 19.56 6.62 14.95
CA ARG A 148 19.27 7.93 14.33
C ARG A 148 18.58 7.80 12.97
N ARG A 149 19.00 6.83 12.15
CA ARG A 149 18.37 6.51 10.87
C ARG A 149 16.91 6.10 11.06
N VAL A 150 16.67 5.19 11.99
CA VAL A 150 15.33 4.76 12.36
C VAL A 150 14.49 5.95 12.82
N LEU A 151 15.04 6.86 13.62
CA LEU A 151 14.29 8.00 14.16
C LEU A 151 14.11 9.21 13.21
N GLY A 152 14.84 9.29 12.10
CA GLY A 152 14.86 10.53 11.31
C GLY A 152 15.08 10.40 9.81
N GLU A 153 15.38 9.22 9.27
CA GLU A 153 15.62 9.03 7.83
C GLU A 153 14.72 7.92 7.28
N ASN A 154 14.02 8.18 6.18
CA ASN A 154 13.31 7.14 5.46
C ASN A 154 14.35 6.13 4.93
N THR A 155 14.53 5.01 5.63
CA THR A 155 15.54 4.03 5.23
C THR A 155 14.92 2.99 4.32
N GLY A 156 15.31 3.02 3.05
CA GLY A 156 15.06 1.94 2.09
C GLY A 156 15.66 0.58 2.50
N ASN A 157 16.62 0.59 3.44
CA ASN A 157 17.45 -0.57 3.76
C ASN A 157 16.93 -1.33 5.00
N PRO A 158 16.45 -2.56 4.86
CA PRO A 158 15.95 -3.35 5.99
C PRO A 158 17.04 -3.70 7.02
N LYS A 159 18.34 -3.66 6.65
CA LYS A 159 19.44 -3.87 7.61
C LYS A 159 19.51 -2.79 8.70
N CYS A 160 18.84 -1.66 8.52
CA CYS A 160 18.74 -0.62 9.55
C CYS A 160 17.90 -1.04 10.76
N PHE A 161 17.14 -2.14 10.67
CA PHE A 161 16.30 -2.68 11.75
C PHE A 161 16.94 -3.88 12.48
N MET A 162 18.16 -4.27 12.12
CA MET A 162 18.89 -5.32 12.82
C MET A 162 19.38 -4.80 14.18
N LEU A 163 18.70 -5.20 15.26
CA LEU A 163 19.04 -4.85 16.63
C LEU A 163 19.97 -5.91 17.22
N ARG A 164 21.15 -5.50 17.70
CA ARG A 164 22.26 -6.42 17.98
C ARG A 164 22.15 -7.18 19.31
N SER A 165 21.28 -6.75 20.22
CA SER A 165 21.11 -7.34 21.54
C SER A 165 19.65 -7.33 22.00
N ALA A 166 19.35 -8.14 23.03
CA ALA A 166 18.05 -8.16 23.67
C ALA A 166 17.71 -6.79 24.31
N GLU A 167 18.70 -6.11 24.87
CA GLU A 167 18.56 -4.77 25.45
C GLU A 167 18.17 -3.74 24.38
N LEU A 168 18.80 -3.77 23.21
CA LEU A 168 18.42 -2.89 22.10
C LEU A 168 17.00 -3.17 21.62
N CYS A 169 16.59 -4.45 21.57
CA CYS A 169 15.22 -4.83 21.25
C CYS A 169 14.23 -4.27 22.29
N LYS A 170 14.48 -4.47 23.58
CA LYS A 170 13.65 -3.93 24.66
C LYS A 170 13.58 -2.42 24.61
N PHE A 171 14.69 -1.74 24.35
CA PHE A 171 14.74 -0.28 24.21
C PHE A 171 13.87 0.23 23.04
N ALA A 172 13.89 -0.45 21.90
CA ALA A 172 12.97 -0.16 20.80
C ALA A 172 11.49 -0.40 21.16
N LEU A 173 11.22 -1.51 21.87
CA LEU A 173 9.87 -1.93 22.26
C LEU A 173 9.23 -1.01 23.30
N VAL A 174 10.02 -0.35 24.14
CA VAL A 174 9.53 0.67 25.08
C VAL A 174 9.45 2.05 24.45
N ASP A 175 9.28 2.12 23.12
CA ASP A 175 9.23 3.38 22.39
C ASP A 175 10.48 4.24 22.68
N TRP A 176 11.69 3.66 22.69
CA TRP A 176 12.96 4.39 22.93
C TRP A 176 13.01 5.23 24.22
N ARG A 177 12.18 4.91 25.21
CA ARG A 177 12.13 5.63 26.48
C ARG A 177 13.31 5.24 27.35
N VAL A 178 13.97 6.26 27.89
CA VAL A 178 15.07 6.09 28.84
C VAL A 178 14.49 5.91 30.25
N PRO A 179 14.92 4.90 31.03
CA PRO A 179 14.54 4.76 32.43
C PRO A 179 14.91 6.00 33.24
N ARG A 180 14.21 6.24 34.36
CA ARG A 180 14.55 7.36 35.25
C ARG A 180 15.98 7.21 35.77
N GLN A 181 16.69 8.33 35.89
CA GLN A 181 18.09 8.33 36.34
C GLN A 181 18.27 7.70 37.73
N GLU A 182 17.28 7.82 38.61
CA GLU A 182 17.23 7.18 39.93
C GLU A 182 17.30 5.64 39.79
N HIS A 183 16.42 5.05 38.99
CA HIS A 183 16.44 3.60 38.74
C HIS A 183 17.73 3.13 38.07
N ILE A 184 18.30 3.92 37.16
CA ILE A 184 19.60 3.59 36.53
C ILE A 184 20.72 3.56 37.57
N ARG A 185 20.73 4.49 38.53
CA ARG A 185 21.73 4.52 39.61
C ARG A 185 21.56 3.35 40.58
N GLU A 186 20.33 2.94 40.85
CA GLU A 186 20.01 1.88 41.80
C GLU A 186 20.24 0.48 41.24
N LEU A 187 19.79 0.21 40.01
CA LEU A 187 19.78 -1.13 39.41
C LEU A 187 20.86 -1.31 38.33
N GLY A 188 21.42 -0.22 37.83
CA GLY A 188 22.23 -0.21 36.60
C GLY A 188 21.37 -0.09 35.33
N PRO A 189 21.98 0.23 34.18
CA PRO A 189 21.25 0.56 32.94
C PRO A 189 20.37 -0.58 32.40
N SER A 190 20.91 -1.80 32.29
CA SER A 190 20.18 -2.94 31.71
C SER A 190 18.98 -3.36 32.57
N LEU A 191 19.16 -3.50 33.89
CA LEU A 191 18.06 -3.89 34.79
C LEU A 191 16.98 -2.80 34.91
N ALA A 192 17.38 -1.53 34.84
CA ALA A 192 16.42 -0.42 34.79
C ALA A 192 15.61 -0.44 33.48
N LEU A 193 16.21 -0.84 32.36
CA LEU A 193 15.51 -1.03 31.09
C LEU A 193 14.55 -2.23 31.14
N ASP A 194 14.98 -3.35 31.71
CA ASP A 194 14.13 -4.54 31.90
C ASP A 194 12.87 -4.19 32.70
N SER A 195 13.06 -3.48 33.82
CA SER A 195 11.95 -3.00 34.65
C SER A 195 10.98 -2.09 33.88
N LEU A 196 11.51 -1.21 33.02
CA LEU A 196 10.70 -0.33 32.18
C LEU A 196 9.94 -1.13 31.10
N TYR A 197 10.58 -2.14 30.52
CA TYR A 197 9.98 -3.03 29.52
C TYR A 197 8.84 -3.85 30.12
N GLU A 198 9.05 -4.48 31.27
CA GLU A 198 8.01 -5.24 31.97
C GLU A 198 6.81 -4.37 32.31
N ALA A 199 7.04 -3.17 32.87
CA ALA A 199 5.98 -2.22 33.17
C ALA A 199 5.23 -1.78 31.91
N HIS A 200 5.93 -1.60 30.78
CA HIS A 200 5.29 -1.27 29.51
C HIS A 200 4.40 -2.40 28.99
N VAL A 201 4.90 -3.64 29.02
CA VAL A 201 4.13 -4.81 28.58
C VAL A 201 2.89 -5.00 29.46
N GLN A 202 3.01 -4.80 30.78
CA GLN A 202 1.87 -4.86 31.70
C GLN A 202 0.84 -3.76 31.42
N GLU A 203 1.28 -2.52 31.20
CA GLU A 203 0.40 -1.40 30.87
C GLU A 203 -0.40 -1.66 29.58
N LEU A 204 0.28 -2.16 28.53
CA LEU A 204 -0.37 -2.48 27.26
C LEU A 204 -1.35 -3.66 27.35
N ARG A 205 -1.16 -4.59 28.30
CA ARG A 205 -2.09 -5.70 28.54
C ARG A 205 -3.32 -5.29 29.35
N GLN A 206 -3.24 -4.20 30.11
CA GLN A 206 -4.32 -3.74 30.98
C GLN A 206 -5.26 -2.75 30.29
N ASP A 207 -4.77 -2.06 29.25
CA ASP A 207 -5.52 -1.01 28.55
C ASP A 207 -5.41 -1.19 27.03
N ASP A 208 -6.35 -1.95 26.47
CA ASP A 208 -6.43 -2.21 25.02
C ASP A 208 -6.61 -0.91 24.22
N ARG A 209 -7.34 0.07 24.77
CA ARG A 209 -7.59 1.35 24.09
C ARG A 209 -6.30 2.16 24.00
N LEU A 210 -5.53 2.23 25.07
CA LEU A 210 -4.21 2.86 25.06
C LEU A 210 -3.23 2.14 24.12
N ALA A 211 -3.29 0.80 24.08
CA ALA A 211 -2.46 0.02 23.17
C ALA A 211 -2.77 0.34 21.70
N GLN A 212 -4.07 0.41 21.34
CA GLN A 212 -4.51 0.83 20.01
C GLN A 212 -4.10 2.27 19.70
N ALA A 213 -4.33 3.21 20.62
CA ALA A 213 -3.95 4.61 20.43
C ALA A 213 -2.45 4.80 20.21
N ARG A 214 -1.60 4.05 20.93
CA ARG A 214 -0.15 4.04 20.72
C ARG A 214 0.22 3.45 19.37
N GLU A 215 -0.47 2.41 18.93
CA GLU A 215 -0.24 1.83 17.61
C GLU A 215 -0.58 2.82 16.49
N VAL A 216 -1.68 3.57 16.62
CA VAL A 216 -2.00 4.69 15.71
C VAL A 216 -0.90 5.74 15.72
N ALA A 217 -0.41 6.13 16.91
CA ALA A 217 0.68 7.09 17.03
C ALA A 217 1.98 6.64 16.35
N ARG A 218 2.30 5.33 16.38
CA ARG A 218 3.45 4.73 15.66
C ARG A 218 3.25 4.68 14.15
N GLY A 219 2.01 4.58 13.69
CA GLY A 219 1.65 4.63 12.27
C GLY A 219 1.71 6.03 11.67
N HIS A 220 1.90 7.08 12.48
CA HIS A 220 2.01 8.46 11.99
C HIS A 220 3.17 8.59 10.97
N PRO A 221 3.02 9.36 9.87
CA PRO A 221 4.05 9.44 8.82
C PRO A 221 5.46 9.81 9.31
N GLN A 222 5.55 10.66 10.33
CA GLN A 222 6.83 11.05 10.94
C GLN A 222 7.42 9.96 11.87
N GLN A 223 6.64 8.96 12.26
CA GLN A 223 7.02 7.83 13.12
C GLN A 223 7.01 6.49 12.39
N TYR A 224 6.87 6.49 11.05
CA TYR A 224 6.71 5.27 10.24
C TYR A 224 7.75 4.17 10.55
N ASN A 225 9.02 4.56 10.72
CA ASN A 225 10.10 3.64 11.05
C ASN A 225 10.00 3.04 12.48
N LEU A 226 9.31 3.69 13.41
CA LEU A 226 9.18 3.22 14.79
C LEU A 226 8.36 1.93 14.84
N ARG A 227 7.21 1.92 14.16
CA ARG A 227 6.41 0.71 13.96
C ARG A 227 7.26 -0.41 13.35
N LEU A 228 8.14 -0.05 12.40
CA LEU A 228 9.04 -0.98 11.72
C LEU A 228 10.07 -1.63 12.61
N THR A 229 10.75 -0.80 13.38
CA THR A 229 11.71 -1.26 14.35
C THR A 229 11.06 -2.12 15.42
N GLN A 230 9.87 -1.78 15.90
CA GLN A 230 9.23 -2.56 16.97
C GLN A 230 8.84 -3.96 16.53
N TYR A 231 8.27 -4.11 15.34
CA TYR A 231 8.00 -5.44 14.81
C TYR A 231 9.28 -6.30 14.77
N TRP A 232 10.37 -5.75 14.21
CA TRP A 232 11.62 -6.50 14.08
C TRP A 232 12.24 -6.75 15.46
N ALA A 233 12.14 -5.81 16.38
CA ALA A 233 12.56 -5.95 17.77
C ALA A 233 11.84 -7.10 18.47
N ARG A 234 10.53 -7.28 18.27
CA ARG A 234 9.80 -8.42 18.86
C ARG A 234 10.34 -9.75 18.34
N ARG A 235 10.53 -9.88 17.03
CA ARG A 235 11.07 -11.11 16.42
C ARG A 235 12.49 -11.41 16.88
N MET A 236 13.35 -10.40 16.86
CA MET A 236 14.74 -10.57 17.32
C MET A 236 14.81 -10.90 18.81
N LEU A 237 14.01 -10.21 19.65
CA LEU A 237 13.95 -10.50 21.09
C LEU A 237 13.51 -11.94 21.35
N HIS A 238 12.46 -12.41 20.67
CA HIS A 238 12.01 -13.80 20.78
C HIS A 238 13.12 -14.80 20.45
N GLU A 239 13.88 -14.58 19.38
CA GLU A 239 15.00 -15.46 19.02
C GLU A 239 16.17 -15.36 20.02
N TYR A 240 16.44 -14.18 20.58
CA TYR A 240 17.45 -14.02 21.63
C TYR A 240 17.06 -14.74 22.92
N GLU A 241 15.80 -14.58 23.36
CA GLU A 241 15.26 -15.26 24.53
C GLU A 241 15.30 -16.78 24.33
N ALA A 242 14.87 -17.28 23.16
CA ALA A 242 14.96 -18.70 22.81
C ALA A 242 16.41 -19.22 22.77
N ALA A 243 17.37 -18.43 22.29
CA ALA A 243 18.79 -18.81 22.31
C ALA A 243 19.34 -18.91 23.74
N VAL A 244 18.95 -17.99 24.63
CA VAL A 244 19.30 -18.06 26.06
C VAL A 244 18.69 -19.28 26.74
N GLU A 245 17.43 -19.60 26.45
CA GLU A 245 16.77 -20.83 26.94
C GLU A 245 17.46 -22.12 26.44
N ARG A 246 18.03 -22.09 25.24
CA ARG A 246 18.84 -23.19 24.67
C ARG A 246 20.30 -23.22 25.16
N GLU A 247 20.67 -22.31 26.07
CA GLU A 247 22.05 -22.12 26.54
C GLU A 247 23.06 -21.84 25.40
N GLU A 248 22.60 -21.25 24.30
CA GLU A 248 23.44 -20.88 23.17
C GLU A 248 24.21 -19.58 23.47
N PRO A 249 25.52 -19.52 23.22
CA PRO A 249 26.28 -18.30 23.46
C PRO A 249 25.85 -17.18 22.51
N LEU A 250 25.46 -16.04 23.09
CA LEU A 250 25.23 -14.81 22.34
C LEU A 250 26.58 -14.20 21.95
N THR A 251 26.90 -14.20 20.66
CA THR A 251 28.13 -13.66 20.08
C THR A 251 27.81 -12.53 19.08
N ASP A 252 28.83 -11.83 18.58
CA ASP A 252 28.68 -10.80 17.54
C ASP A 252 28.03 -11.33 16.25
N GLN A 253 28.07 -12.66 16.03
CA GLN A 253 27.45 -13.33 14.89
C GLN A 253 26.00 -13.77 15.14
N THR A 254 25.53 -13.75 16.39
CA THR A 254 24.15 -14.14 16.71
C THR A 254 23.16 -13.18 16.07
N ALA A 255 23.40 -11.86 16.14
CA ALA A 255 22.50 -10.89 15.53
C ALA A 255 22.40 -11.03 13.99
N PRO A 256 23.49 -11.13 13.21
CA PRO A 256 23.42 -11.47 11.78
C PRO A 256 22.73 -12.80 11.49
N ALA A 257 22.96 -13.84 12.30
CA ALA A 257 22.37 -15.16 12.10
C ALA A 257 20.85 -15.15 12.35
N VAL A 258 20.41 -14.54 13.46
CA VAL A 258 19.00 -14.31 13.79
C VAL A 258 18.36 -13.45 12.71
N TRP A 259 18.99 -12.35 12.33
CA TRP A 259 18.48 -11.49 11.25
C TRP A 259 18.29 -12.29 9.95
N ALA A 260 19.27 -13.11 9.57
CA ALA A 260 19.19 -13.95 8.38
C ALA A 260 18.11 -15.06 8.45
N SER A 261 17.71 -15.48 9.67
CA SER A 261 16.64 -16.47 9.86
C SER A 261 15.25 -15.84 9.80
N ILE A 262 15.08 -14.61 10.31
CA ILE A 262 13.78 -13.95 10.42
C ILE A 262 13.47 -12.96 9.29
N VAL A 263 14.49 -12.42 8.62
CA VAL A 263 14.30 -11.48 7.52
C VAL A 263 13.66 -12.24 6.36
N PRO A 264 12.63 -11.68 5.69
CA PRO A 264 12.01 -12.40 4.59
C PRO A 264 13.06 -12.56 3.51
N LYS A 265 13.06 -13.73 2.88
CA LYS A 265 13.95 -14.02 1.76
C LYS A 265 13.23 -13.64 0.49
N ALA A 266 13.98 -13.12 -0.47
CA ALA A 266 13.44 -12.96 -1.81
C ALA A 266 12.95 -14.33 -2.32
N PRO A 267 11.77 -14.38 -2.96
CA PRO A 267 11.28 -15.62 -3.56
C PRO A 267 12.34 -16.28 -4.44
N ALA A 268 12.49 -17.60 -4.34
CA ALA A 268 13.55 -18.32 -5.04
C ALA A 268 13.45 -18.17 -6.58
N TRP A 269 12.24 -17.97 -7.11
CA TRP A 269 12.03 -17.68 -8.53
C TRP A 269 12.67 -16.37 -8.99
N ILE A 270 12.90 -15.37 -8.12
CA ILE A 270 13.62 -14.13 -8.50
C ILE A 270 15.06 -14.47 -8.86
N ALA A 271 15.72 -15.25 -8.01
CA ALA A 271 17.08 -15.71 -8.26
C ALA A 271 17.15 -16.61 -9.50
N GLU A 272 16.12 -17.43 -9.73
CA GLU A 272 16.01 -18.24 -10.94
C GLU A 272 15.97 -17.36 -12.21
N ILE A 273 15.07 -16.39 -12.29
CA ILE A 273 14.94 -15.49 -13.44
C ILE A 273 16.26 -14.80 -13.75
N ARG A 274 16.88 -14.21 -12.73
CA ARG A 274 18.19 -13.57 -12.85
C ARG A 274 19.27 -14.52 -13.37
N ARG A 275 19.29 -15.76 -12.86
CA ARG A 275 20.27 -16.76 -13.28
C ARG A 275 20.14 -17.10 -14.75
N TRP A 276 18.92 -17.13 -15.28
CA TRP A 276 18.68 -17.44 -16.69
C TRP A 276 19.13 -16.32 -17.63
N GLY A 277 19.00 -15.05 -17.20
CA GLY A 277 19.41 -13.92 -18.02
C GLY A 277 18.60 -13.73 -19.31
N GLN A 278 17.35 -14.21 -19.33
CA GLN A 278 16.45 -14.22 -20.48
C GLN A 278 15.18 -13.44 -20.15
N ASP A 279 14.46 -13.00 -21.17
CA ASP A 279 13.15 -12.34 -21.00
C ASP A 279 12.09 -13.33 -20.51
N PHE A 280 11.41 -12.97 -19.43
CA PHE A 280 10.26 -13.64 -18.84
C PHE A 280 9.04 -12.75 -19.01
N GLY A 281 7.89 -13.34 -19.30
CA GLY A 281 6.75 -12.53 -19.69
C GLY A 281 5.55 -13.24 -20.23
N PHE A 282 4.63 -12.43 -20.76
CA PHE A 282 3.36 -12.87 -21.34
C PHE A 282 3.16 -12.30 -22.74
N VAL A 283 2.48 -13.07 -23.57
CA VAL A 283 1.88 -12.52 -24.79
C VAL A 283 0.66 -11.70 -24.37
N CYS A 284 0.54 -10.50 -24.91
CA CYS A 284 -0.53 -9.55 -24.57
C CYS A 284 -1.37 -9.22 -25.81
N TYR A 285 -2.66 -9.03 -25.60
CA TYR A 285 -3.62 -8.66 -26.64
C TYR A 285 -4.40 -7.42 -26.24
N ARG A 286 -4.68 -6.58 -27.23
CA ARG A 286 -5.74 -5.58 -27.15
C ARG A 286 -6.98 -6.21 -27.78
N SER A 287 -8.14 -6.07 -27.14
CA SER A 287 -9.38 -6.48 -27.78
C SER A 287 -9.77 -5.52 -28.89
N SER A 288 -10.62 -5.99 -29.80
CA SER A 288 -11.23 -5.14 -30.83
C SER A 288 -12.07 -4.00 -30.24
N GLU A 289 -12.66 -4.22 -29.07
CA GLU A 289 -13.51 -3.29 -28.34
C GLU A 289 -12.66 -2.16 -27.73
N VAL A 290 -11.49 -2.50 -27.17
CA VAL A 290 -10.52 -1.51 -26.70
C VAL A 290 -10.09 -0.60 -27.85
N GLU A 291 -9.78 -1.13 -29.03
CA GLU A 291 -9.37 -0.29 -30.17
C GLU A 291 -10.46 0.69 -30.65
N ARG A 292 -11.74 0.42 -30.34
CA ARG A 292 -12.85 1.35 -30.65
C ARG A 292 -12.98 2.49 -29.65
N ARG A 293 -12.29 2.41 -28.50
CA ARG A 293 -12.29 3.50 -27.51
C ARG A 293 -11.55 4.73 -28.04
N PRO A 294 -11.87 5.94 -27.53
CA PRO A 294 -11.12 7.14 -27.84
C PRO A 294 -9.62 6.93 -27.63
N ALA A 295 -8.79 7.43 -28.55
CA ALA A 295 -7.33 7.30 -28.45
C ALA A 295 -6.82 7.84 -27.12
N VAL A 296 -7.33 9.00 -26.69
CA VAL A 296 -6.98 9.64 -25.41
C VAL A 296 -7.18 8.73 -24.20
N ALA A 297 -8.25 7.95 -24.15
CA ALA A 297 -8.53 7.04 -23.04
C ALA A 297 -7.54 5.88 -23.00
N ARG A 298 -7.21 5.35 -24.19
CA ARG A 298 -6.20 4.29 -24.33
C ARG A 298 -4.83 4.80 -23.95
N ASP A 299 -4.44 5.96 -24.47
CA ASP A 299 -3.14 6.58 -24.20
C ASP A 299 -2.98 6.88 -22.70
N ARG A 300 -4.04 7.36 -22.03
CA ARG A 300 -4.06 7.54 -20.56
C ARG A 300 -3.98 6.22 -19.80
N TRP A 301 -4.69 5.18 -20.23
CA TRP A 301 -4.55 3.86 -19.61
C TRP A 301 -3.12 3.31 -19.77
N PHE A 302 -2.54 3.46 -20.97
CA PHE A 302 -1.16 3.08 -21.23
C PHE A 302 -0.16 3.94 -20.45
N SER A 303 -0.39 5.24 -20.27
CA SER A 303 0.52 6.08 -19.47
C SER A 303 0.55 5.66 -17.99
N ILE A 304 -0.57 5.14 -17.47
CA ILE A 304 -0.66 4.55 -16.13
C ILE A 304 0.05 3.20 -16.08
N PHE A 305 -0.14 2.37 -17.11
CA PHE A 305 0.50 1.08 -17.25
C PHE A 305 2.01 1.16 -17.45
N GLU A 306 2.47 2.20 -18.14
CA GLU A 306 3.88 2.48 -18.45
C GLU A 306 4.50 3.43 -17.42
N ASP A 307 3.72 4.08 -16.56
CA ASP A 307 4.20 5.02 -15.55
C ASP A 307 5.04 6.17 -16.14
N THR A 308 4.61 6.67 -17.31
CA THR A 308 5.37 7.60 -18.16
C THR A 308 5.48 9.03 -17.60
N ASN A 309 4.75 9.35 -16.52
CA ASN A 309 4.84 10.65 -15.86
C ASN A 309 5.95 10.73 -14.78
N ALA A 310 6.70 9.65 -14.53
CA ALA A 310 7.78 9.67 -13.55
C ALA A 310 9.06 10.33 -14.11
N PRO A 311 9.55 11.46 -13.53
CA PRO A 311 10.79 12.08 -13.96
C PRO A 311 11.98 11.13 -13.73
N GLY A 312 12.59 10.67 -14.82
CA GLY A 312 13.74 9.75 -14.80
C GLY A 312 13.51 8.40 -15.48
N CYS A 313 12.27 8.05 -15.84
CA CYS A 313 11.94 6.83 -16.60
C CYS A 313 12.08 7.07 -18.12
N TYR A 314 13.26 7.51 -18.56
CA TYR A 314 13.58 7.57 -19.99
C TYR A 314 14.32 6.30 -20.40
N ASN A 315 13.60 5.39 -21.05
CA ASN A 315 14.15 4.66 -22.19
C ASN A 315 13.04 4.57 -23.24
N GLY A 316 13.25 5.22 -24.39
CA GLY A 316 12.27 5.38 -25.47
C GLY A 316 11.99 4.10 -26.26
N ASN A 317 11.86 2.95 -25.59
CA ASN A 317 11.37 1.73 -26.20
C ASN A 317 9.87 1.59 -25.90
N PRO A 318 8.98 1.75 -26.89
CA PRO A 318 7.53 1.56 -26.71
C PRO A 318 7.13 0.12 -26.37
N ASN A 319 8.08 -0.81 -26.28
CA ASN A 319 7.91 -2.16 -25.76
C ASN A 319 8.52 -2.36 -24.36
N GLU A 320 9.10 -1.33 -23.73
CA GLU A 320 9.61 -1.40 -22.35
C GLU A 320 8.58 -0.87 -21.36
N PHE A 321 8.05 -1.79 -20.55
CA PHE A 321 6.96 -1.51 -19.60
C PHE A 321 7.47 -1.03 -18.24
N CYS A 322 7.59 0.27 -18.05
CA CYS A 322 8.07 0.84 -16.79
C CYS A 322 7.11 0.63 -15.59
N GLY A 323 5.79 0.72 -15.75
CA GLY A 323 4.84 0.43 -14.67
C GLY A 323 4.71 -1.06 -14.30
N TYR A 324 5.00 -1.96 -15.25
CA TYR A 324 5.16 -3.40 -15.03
C TYR A 324 6.41 -3.72 -14.19
N ARG A 325 7.54 -3.03 -14.46
CA ARG A 325 8.77 -3.09 -13.67
C ARG A 325 8.55 -2.51 -12.27
N ARG A 326 7.99 -1.29 -12.17
CA ARG A 326 7.73 -0.62 -10.89
C ARG A 326 6.74 -1.38 -10.01
N GLY A 327 5.74 -2.04 -10.61
CA GLY A 327 4.85 -2.95 -9.90
C GLY A 327 5.64 -4.05 -9.18
N ALA A 328 6.58 -4.70 -9.87
CA ALA A 328 7.47 -5.66 -9.22
C ALA A 328 8.36 -5.00 -8.15
N ASP A 329 8.95 -3.84 -8.43
CA ASP A 329 9.83 -3.11 -7.50
C ASP A 329 9.13 -2.77 -6.17
N MET A 330 7.88 -2.32 -6.27
CA MET A 330 7.10 -1.83 -5.14
C MET A 330 6.36 -2.94 -4.39
N THR A 331 5.98 -4.02 -5.09
CA THR A 331 5.15 -5.10 -4.53
C THR A 331 5.91 -6.40 -4.27
N ILE A 332 7.17 -6.54 -4.70
CA ILE A 332 7.94 -7.78 -4.52
C ILE A 332 9.25 -7.45 -3.84
N MET A 333 9.59 -8.21 -2.79
CA MET A 333 10.91 -8.12 -2.19
C MET A 333 11.98 -8.44 -3.23
N ARG A 334 12.84 -7.46 -3.51
CA ARG A 334 13.85 -7.52 -4.58
C ARG A 334 13.27 -7.64 -6.00
N GLY A 335 12.02 -7.21 -6.21
CA GLY A 335 11.42 -7.16 -7.53
C GLY A 335 12.16 -6.25 -8.52
N TYR A 336 12.86 -5.23 -8.03
CA TYR A 336 13.77 -4.40 -8.84
C TYR A 336 14.88 -5.18 -9.54
N ASP A 337 15.25 -6.35 -9.02
CA ASP A 337 16.21 -7.21 -9.70
C ASP A 337 15.64 -7.90 -10.95
N LEU A 338 14.33 -7.78 -11.20
CA LEU A 338 13.64 -8.37 -12.34
C LEU A 338 13.57 -7.45 -13.54
N GLY A 339 13.75 -6.14 -13.36
CA GLY A 339 13.35 -5.13 -14.33
C GLY A 339 13.78 -5.44 -15.78
N GLU A 340 15.06 -5.79 -15.97
CA GLU A 340 15.64 -6.10 -17.28
C GLU A 340 15.17 -7.44 -17.88
N TYR A 341 14.64 -8.35 -17.07
CA TYR A 341 14.17 -9.67 -17.49
C TYR A 341 12.65 -9.70 -17.72
N MET A 342 11.95 -8.58 -17.53
CA MET A 342 10.49 -8.52 -17.68
C MET A 342 10.10 -8.04 -19.07
N ASN A 343 9.25 -8.81 -19.75
CA ASN A 343 8.78 -8.51 -21.11
C ASN A 343 7.27 -8.76 -21.27
N ALA A 344 6.62 -7.96 -22.10
CA ALA A 344 5.24 -8.18 -22.53
C ALA A 344 5.17 -8.07 -24.06
N GLN A 345 4.90 -9.19 -24.72
CA GLN A 345 4.88 -9.26 -26.18
C GLN A 345 3.49 -8.97 -26.70
N TRP A 346 3.22 -7.71 -27.06
CA TRP A 346 1.94 -7.33 -27.66
C TRP A 346 1.80 -7.88 -29.06
N GLN A 347 0.66 -8.53 -29.32
CA GLN A 347 0.31 -8.97 -30.65
C GLN A 347 -0.27 -7.80 -31.43
N SER A 348 0.31 -7.57 -32.60
CA SER A 348 -0.25 -6.65 -33.58
C SER A 348 -1.56 -7.20 -34.13
N PRO A 349 -2.50 -6.33 -34.56
CA PRO A 349 -3.67 -6.75 -35.30
C PRO A 349 -3.28 -7.65 -36.47
N CYS A 350 -4.04 -8.72 -36.67
CA CYS A 350 -3.90 -9.51 -37.88
C CYS A 350 -4.24 -8.64 -39.09
N SER A 351 -3.37 -8.61 -40.10
CA SER A 351 -3.61 -7.85 -41.34
C SER A 351 -4.87 -8.28 -42.10
N VAL A 352 -5.32 -9.52 -41.90
CA VAL A 352 -6.49 -10.10 -42.58
C VAL A 352 -7.76 -10.01 -41.72
N HIS A 353 -7.67 -10.32 -40.44
CA HIS A 353 -8.83 -10.50 -39.56
C HIS A 353 -8.95 -9.47 -38.43
N GLY A 354 -7.99 -8.54 -38.30
CA GLY A 354 -7.96 -7.56 -37.22
C GLY A 354 -7.59 -8.16 -35.86
N LEU A 355 -8.14 -7.58 -34.79
CA LEU A 355 -7.95 -8.08 -33.42
C LEU A 355 -9.10 -8.99 -33.01
N PRO A 356 -8.84 -9.97 -32.11
CA PRO A 356 -9.92 -10.78 -31.54
C PRO A 356 -10.89 -9.92 -30.72
N SER A 357 -12.17 -10.31 -30.73
CA SER A 357 -13.24 -9.65 -29.98
C SER A 357 -13.51 -10.33 -28.65
N GLU A 358 -13.83 -9.55 -27.62
CA GLU A 358 -14.21 -10.04 -26.29
C GLU A 358 -15.47 -10.92 -26.31
N ALA A 359 -16.35 -10.73 -27.30
CA ALA A 359 -17.52 -11.56 -27.53
C ALA A 359 -17.14 -13.01 -27.91
N TYR A 360 -15.90 -13.24 -28.35
CA TYR A 360 -15.39 -14.54 -28.76
C TYR A 360 -14.09 -14.89 -28.01
N PRO A 361 -14.13 -15.19 -26.70
CA PRO A 361 -12.94 -15.44 -25.87
C PRO A 361 -12.03 -16.57 -26.40
N SER A 362 -12.59 -17.58 -27.07
CA SER A 362 -11.84 -18.68 -27.69
C SER A 362 -10.93 -18.21 -28.83
N ALA A 363 -11.29 -17.14 -29.55
CA ALA A 363 -10.47 -16.59 -30.64
C ALA A 363 -9.09 -16.16 -30.12
N PHE A 364 -9.02 -15.58 -28.92
CA PHE A 364 -7.74 -15.23 -28.30
C PHE A 364 -6.90 -16.49 -28.02
N ARG A 365 -7.51 -17.57 -27.51
CA ARG A 365 -6.81 -18.83 -27.19
C ARG A 365 -6.25 -19.50 -28.43
N GLU A 366 -7.06 -19.59 -29.49
CA GLU A 366 -6.65 -20.20 -30.76
C GLU A 366 -5.53 -19.39 -31.44
N HIS A 367 -5.65 -18.06 -31.45
CA HIS A 367 -4.60 -17.18 -31.95
C HIS A 367 -3.32 -17.34 -31.11
N PHE A 368 -3.43 -17.33 -29.79
CA PHE A 368 -2.30 -17.53 -28.89
C PHE A 368 -1.62 -18.89 -29.10
N LYS A 369 -2.37 -19.98 -29.26
CA LYS A 369 -1.80 -21.31 -29.58
C LYS A 369 -0.95 -21.27 -30.85
N THR A 370 -1.29 -20.43 -31.81
CA THR A 370 -0.49 -20.27 -33.03
C THR A 370 0.75 -19.41 -32.79
N VAL A 371 0.60 -18.29 -32.10
CA VAL A 371 1.72 -17.41 -31.71
C VAL A 371 2.74 -18.16 -30.86
N ALA A 372 2.28 -18.91 -29.85
CA ALA A 372 3.12 -19.66 -28.93
C ALA A 372 3.94 -20.76 -29.63
N LYS A 373 3.43 -21.30 -30.75
CA LYS A 373 4.13 -22.29 -31.57
C LYS A 373 5.17 -21.68 -32.50
N LEU A 374 4.92 -20.48 -33.01
CA LEU A 374 5.68 -19.92 -34.14
C LEU A 374 6.60 -18.75 -33.77
N ASN A 375 6.29 -17.96 -32.75
CA ASN A 375 6.89 -16.63 -32.61
C ASN A 375 6.88 -16.07 -31.16
N LEU A 376 7.50 -16.78 -30.22
CA LEU A 376 7.80 -16.22 -28.91
C LEU A 376 9.21 -15.63 -28.90
N GLY A 377 9.34 -14.38 -28.48
CA GLY A 377 10.63 -13.68 -28.41
C GLY A 377 11.64 -14.30 -27.43
N SER A 378 11.17 -15.12 -26.49
CA SER A 378 11.99 -15.85 -25.54
C SER A 378 11.38 -17.23 -25.20
N PRO A 379 12.20 -18.26 -24.94
CA PRO A 379 11.72 -19.56 -24.47
C PRO A 379 11.08 -19.50 -23.08
N ARG A 380 11.26 -18.41 -22.33
CA ARG A 380 10.74 -18.20 -20.97
C ARG A 380 9.47 -17.33 -20.93
N MET A 381 8.95 -16.97 -22.10
CA MET A 381 7.59 -16.46 -22.23
C MET A 381 6.58 -17.55 -21.88
N SER A 382 5.49 -17.18 -21.21
CA SER A 382 4.42 -18.11 -20.88
C SER A 382 3.81 -18.72 -22.16
N ARG A 383 3.61 -20.05 -22.13
CA ARG A 383 3.01 -20.83 -23.22
C ARG A 383 1.61 -21.34 -22.93
N ASN A 384 1.14 -21.17 -21.70
CA ASN A 384 -0.15 -21.63 -21.19
C ASN A 384 -1.01 -20.48 -20.65
N THR A 385 -0.45 -19.28 -20.54
CA THR A 385 -1.18 -18.09 -20.07
C THR A 385 -0.82 -16.89 -20.93
N PHE A 386 -1.84 -16.11 -21.29
CA PHE A 386 -1.67 -14.85 -21.99
C PHE A 386 -2.59 -13.79 -21.39
N LEU A 387 -2.33 -12.53 -21.70
CA LEU A 387 -3.05 -11.40 -21.12
C LEU A 387 -3.89 -10.70 -22.19
N VAL A 388 -5.05 -10.21 -21.78
CA VAL A 388 -5.92 -9.42 -22.65
C VAL A 388 -6.34 -8.16 -21.92
N LEU A 389 -6.09 -7.01 -22.55
CA LEU A 389 -6.70 -5.74 -22.20
C LEU A 389 -8.11 -5.73 -22.78
N HIS A 390 -9.10 -5.79 -21.90
CA HIS A 390 -10.51 -5.67 -22.24
C HIS A 390 -10.99 -4.22 -22.10
N ASN A 391 -12.16 -3.93 -22.68
CA ASN A 391 -12.81 -2.64 -22.60
C ASN A 391 -13.21 -2.29 -21.17
N ASP A 392 -13.59 -3.29 -20.37
CA ASP A 392 -13.92 -3.10 -18.95
C ASP A 392 -12.70 -2.73 -18.07
N CYS A 393 -11.48 -2.91 -18.59
CA CYS A 393 -10.26 -2.48 -17.93
C CYS A 393 -10.00 -0.97 -18.09
N ILE A 394 -10.64 -0.30 -19.06
CA ILE A 394 -10.48 1.14 -19.33
C ILE A 394 -11.67 1.88 -18.73
N PHE A 395 -11.43 2.66 -17.68
CA PHE A 395 -12.50 3.38 -17.00
C PHE A 395 -13.10 4.47 -17.90
N PRO A 396 -14.43 4.65 -17.93
CA PRO A 396 -15.09 5.72 -18.68
C PRO A 396 -14.52 7.10 -18.37
N ASP A 397 -14.11 7.35 -17.13
CA ASP A 397 -13.58 8.66 -16.70
C ASP A 397 -12.28 9.04 -17.42
N LEU A 398 -11.53 8.06 -17.93
CA LEU A 398 -10.34 8.29 -18.74
C LEU A 398 -10.66 8.82 -20.14
N ASP A 399 -11.91 8.73 -20.59
CA ASP A 399 -12.34 9.28 -21.88
C ASP A 399 -12.29 10.81 -21.88
N THR A 400 -12.53 11.44 -20.72
CA THR A 400 -12.69 12.89 -20.58
C THR A 400 -11.63 13.50 -19.69
N HIS A 401 -11.37 12.93 -18.51
CA HIS A 401 -10.51 13.54 -17.50
C HIS A 401 -9.03 13.18 -17.68
N GLY A 402 -8.15 14.16 -17.47
CA GLY A 402 -6.72 13.89 -17.35
C GLY A 402 -6.38 13.11 -16.07
N VAL A 403 -5.19 12.52 -16.02
CA VAL A 403 -4.73 11.74 -14.87
C VAL A 403 -3.37 12.25 -14.41
N GLU A 404 -3.23 12.48 -13.11
CA GLU A 404 -1.92 12.68 -12.47
C GLU A 404 -1.52 11.42 -11.69
N LEU A 405 -0.34 10.88 -12.02
CA LEU A 405 0.22 9.68 -11.40
C LEU A 405 1.26 10.09 -10.36
N GLY A 406 0.95 9.83 -9.09
CA GLY A 406 1.87 10.06 -7.96
C GLY A 406 1.14 10.01 -6.63
N GLU A 407 1.87 9.79 -5.53
CA GLU A 407 1.38 10.23 -4.22
C GLU A 407 1.60 11.75 -4.20
N PRO A 408 0.55 12.59 -4.16
CA PRO A 408 0.77 13.98 -3.84
C PRO A 408 1.40 14.00 -2.45
N LEU A 409 2.65 14.48 -2.35
CA LEU A 409 3.41 14.56 -1.09
C LEU A 409 2.65 15.28 0.03
N PHE A 410 1.58 15.99 -0.33
CA PHE A 410 0.59 16.57 0.57
C PHE A 410 -0.82 16.35 -0.03
N PRO A 411 -1.80 15.85 0.74
CA PRO A 411 -3.19 15.68 0.27
C PRO A 411 -3.93 17.02 0.17
N SER A 412 -3.33 18.06 -0.41
CA SER A 412 -3.86 19.44 -0.32
C SER A 412 -3.88 20.15 -1.67
N ALA A 413 -5.10 20.58 -2.00
CA ALA A 413 -5.57 21.27 -3.20
C ALA A 413 -5.61 20.37 -4.44
N GLY A 414 -6.79 20.27 -5.07
CA GLY A 414 -7.01 19.47 -6.28
C GLY A 414 -5.93 19.72 -7.31
N VAL A 415 -5.53 18.65 -7.98
CA VAL A 415 -4.57 18.72 -9.05
C VAL A 415 -5.33 19.19 -10.28
N HIS A 416 -4.86 20.26 -10.92
CA HIS A 416 -5.46 20.80 -12.12
C HIS A 416 -4.44 20.77 -13.26
N ASP A 417 -4.90 20.57 -14.49
CA ASP A 417 -4.05 20.75 -15.67
C ASP A 417 -3.73 22.23 -15.93
N GLU A 418 -2.99 22.52 -17.02
CA GLU A 418 -2.61 23.88 -17.41
C GLU A 418 -3.84 24.77 -17.69
N GLU A 419 -4.97 24.15 -17.99
CA GLU A 419 -6.26 24.76 -18.27
C GLU A 419 -7.16 24.91 -17.02
N GLY A 420 -6.75 24.35 -15.88
CA GLY A 420 -7.49 24.44 -14.62
C GLY A 420 -8.53 23.32 -14.42
N GLU A 421 -8.58 22.31 -15.28
CA GLU A 421 -9.48 21.17 -15.15
C GLU A 421 -8.95 20.17 -14.14
N ALA A 422 -9.84 19.61 -13.32
CA ALA A 422 -9.46 18.66 -12.29
C ALA A 422 -8.91 17.37 -12.90
N LEU A 423 -7.70 16.98 -12.48
CA LEU A 423 -7.06 15.72 -12.83
C LEU A 423 -7.49 14.63 -11.84
N LEU A 424 -7.71 13.43 -12.37
CA LEU A 424 -7.92 12.24 -11.55
C LEU A 424 -6.60 11.81 -10.94
N THR A 425 -6.62 11.47 -9.65
CA THR A 425 -5.48 10.88 -8.94
C THR A 425 -5.63 9.36 -8.86
N ASN A 426 -4.57 8.68 -8.42
CA ASN A 426 -4.60 7.24 -8.15
C ASN A 426 -5.66 6.81 -7.11
N TYR A 427 -6.15 7.74 -6.28
CA TYR A 427 -7.19 7.47 -5.29
C TYR A 427 -8.61 7.61 -5.87
N ASP A 428 -8.76 8.35 -6.95
CA ASP A 428 -10.05 8.58 -7.61
C ASP A 428 -10.41 7.45 -8.57
N LEU A 429 -9.43 6.63 -8.95
CA LEU A 429 -9.55 5.59 -9.97
C LEU A 429 -9.67 4.20 -9.32
N PRO A 430 -10.53 3.31 -9.85
CA PRO A 430 -10.56 1.92 -9.42
C PRO A 430 -9.21 1.23 -9.69
N HIS A 431 -8.99 0.08 -9.06
CA HIS A 431 -7.77 -0.69 -9.32
C HIS A 431 -7.66 -1.11 -10.79
N PHE A 432 -6.57 -0.73 -11.43
CA PHE A 432 -6.22 -1.13 -12.79
C PHE A 432 -5.96 -2.63 -12.88
N PHE A 433 -6.53 -3.27 -13.89
CA PHE A 433 -6.47 -4.72 -14.07
C PHE A 433 -6.36 -5.14 -15.53
N LEU A 434 -6.01 -6.41 -15.73
CA LEU A 434 -6.02 -7.13 -17.00
C LEU A 434 -6.70 -8.49 -16.80
N TRP A 435 -7.14 -9.12 -17.88
CA TRP A 435 -7.58 -10.50 -17.86
C TRP A 435 -6.42 -11.44 -18.20
N ALA A 436 -6.11 -12.38 -17.30
CA ALA A 436 -5.23 -13.50 -17.58
C ALA A 436 -6.06 -14.67 -18.08
N TYR A 437 -5.71 -15.22 -19.24
CA TYR A 437 -6.42 -16.30 -19.90
C TYR A 437 -5.64 -17.60 -19.80
N ASP A 438 -6.37 -18.69 -19.57
CA ASP A 438 -5.86 -20.04 -19.72
C ASP A 438 -5.94 -20.42 -21.20
N ALA A 439 -4.79 -20.70 -21.79
CA ALA A 439 -4.69 -21.06 -23.19
C ALA A 439 -5.27 -22.44 -23.48
N ASP A 440 -5.19 -23.36 -22.51
CA ASP A 440 -5.51 -24.77 -22.71
C ASP A 440 -6.92 -25.11 -22.21
N TRP A 441 -7.58 -24.21 -21.49
CA TRP A 441 -8.97 -24.36 -21.08
C TRP A 441 -9.94 -24.38 -22.29
N GLU A 442 -10.83 -25.37 -22.29
CA GLU A 442 -11.92 -25.52 -23.26
C GLU A 442 -13.29 -25.39 -22.56
N PRO A 443 -14.23 -24.59 -23.11
CA PRO A 443 -15.54 -24.42 -22.51
C PRO A 443 -16.38 -25.72 -22.54
N PRO A 444 -17.13 -26.07 -21.47
CA PRO A 444 -17.89 -27.32 -21.38
C PRO A 444 -18.97 -27.48 -22.45
N ASN A 445 -19.58 -26.37 -22.90
CA ASN A 445 -20.67 -26.37 -23.87
C ASN A 445 -20.17 -26.15 -25.30
N ARG A 446 -19.25 -27.00 -25.76
CA ARG A 446 -18.87 -27.05 -27.17
C ARG A 446 -20.01 -27.70 -27.96
N SER A 447 -20.84 -26.92 -28.65
CA SER A 447 -21.90 -27.47 -29.50
C SER A 447 -21.29 -28.39 -30.56
N GLU A 448 -21.47 -29.72 -30.41
CA GLU A 448 -20.85 -30.78 -31.22
C GLU A 448 -21.20 -30.73 -32.72
N GLY A 449 -22.05 -29.80 -33.17
CA GLY A 449 -22.47 -29.65 -34.56
C GLY A 449 -21.77 -28.54 -35.37
N GLN A 450 -20.96 -27.68 -34.75
CA GLN A 450 -20.29 -26.60 -35.48
C GLN A 450 -18.91 -27.02 -35.95
N VAL A 451 -18.87 -27.70 -37.10
CA VAL A 451 -17.64 -28.01 -37.84
C VAL A 451 -16.83 -26.73 -38.01
N ALA A 452 -15.68 -26.63 -37.33
CA ALA A 452 -14.71 -25.56 -37.50
C ALA A 452 -14.27 -25.52 -38.96
N THR A 453 -14.83 -24.61 -39.75
CA THR A 453 -14.36 -24.35 -41.11
C THR A 453 -13.15 -23.44 -40.96
N THR A 454 -12.00 -24.02 -40.66
CA THR A 454 -10.71 -23.30 -40.66
C THR A 454 -10.39 -22.92 -42.09
N VAL A 455 -10.75 -21.69 -42.48
CA VAL A 455 -10.27 -21.11 -43.73
C VAL A 455 -8.85 -20.64 -43.46
N GLN A 456 -7.86 -21.42 -43.89
CA GLN A 456 -6.49 -20.92 -43.98
C GLN A 456 -6.44 -19.85 -45.06
N VAL A 457 -6.22 -18.60 -44.66
CA VAL A 457 -5.96 -17.49 -45.59
C VAL A 457 -4.46 -17.41 -45.81
N GLU A 458 -4.02 -17.50 -47.06
CA GLU A 458 -2.62 -17.42 -47.45
C GLU A 458 -2.01 -16.10 -46.96
N GLY A 459 -0.92 -16.17 -46.20
CA GLY A 459 -0.30 -15.01 -45.53
C GLY A 459 -0.85 -14.67 -44.13
N CYS A 460 -1.86 -15.38 -43.62
CA CYS A 460 -2.27 -15.28 -42.21
C CYS A 460 -1.88 -16.51 -41.38
N ASN A 461 -1.12 -16.29 -40.31
CA ASN A 461 -0.83 -17.33 -39.32
C ASN A 461 -2.02 -17.63 -38.39
N CYS A 462 -3.09 -16.86 -38.45
CA CYS A 462 -4.21 -16.93 -37.52
C CYS A 462 -5.25 -18.05 -37.78
N GLN A 463 -5.09 -18.91 -38.79
CA GLN A 463 -6.02 -20.01 -39.13
C GLN A 463 -7.54 -19.67 -39.16
N GLY A 464 -7.93 -18.42 -39.45
CA GLY A 464 -9.36 -18.02 -39.51
C GLY A 464 -10.10 -18.05 -38.16
N THR A 465 -9.36 -18.06 -37.05
CA THR A 465 -9.83 -18.29 -35.67
C THR A 465 -10.57 -17.11 -35.03
N LEU A 466 -10.61 -15.94 -35.68
CA LEU A 466 -11.19 -14.73 -35.09
C LEU A 466 -12.72 -14.60 -35.26
N ALA A 467 -13.35 -15.48 -36.05
CA ALA A 467 -14.77 -15.37 -36.42
C ALA A 467 -15.70 -16.34 -35.67
N ARG A 468 -15.19 -17.14 -34.72
CA ARG A 468 -15.99 -18.12 -33.99
C ARG A 468 -15.62 -18.12 -32.52
N GLY A 469 -16.63 -18.05 -31.66
CA GLY A 469 -16.40 -18.34 -30.26
C GLY A 469 -17.60 -18.83 -29.50
N TYR A 470 -17.30 -19.65 -28.52
CA TYR A 470 -18.24 -20.15 -27.53
C TYR A 470 -17.83 -19.59 -26.18
N GLY A 471 -18.78 -18.98 -25.49
CA GLY A 471 -18.66 -18.63 -24.08
C GLY A 471 -19.13 -19.80 -23.21
N GLY A 472 -18.70 -19.82 -21.96
CA GLY A 472 -19.10 -20.83 -21.00
C GLY A 472 -18.33 -20.67 -19.70
N ALA A 473 -18.87 -21.25 -18.64
CA ALA A 473 -18.16 -21.45 -17.39
C ALA A 473 -18.22 -22.95 -17.06
N ASP A 474 -17.18 -23.45 -16.40
CA ASP A 474 -17.21 -24.78 -15.79
C ASP A 474 -18.29 -24.87 -14.70
N GLU A 475 -18.54 -26.06 -14.17
CA GLU A 475 -19.52 -26.27 -13.09
C GLU A 475 -19.27 -25.37 -11.87
N ASP A 476 -18.01 -25.00 -11.61
CA ASP A 476 -17.62 -24.11 -10.53
C ASP A 476 -17.67 -22.61 -10.90
N GLY A 477 -18.01 -22.25 -12.14
CA GLY A 477 -18.11 -20.86 -12.58
C GLY A 477 -16.84 -20.31 -13.25
N TYR A 478 -15.78 -21.11 -13.38
CA TYR A 478 -14.54 -20.70 -14.04
C TYR A 478 -14.70 -20.57 -15.56
N GLN A 479 -14.33 -19.41 -16.11
CA GLN A 479 -14.47 -19.10 -17.55
C GLN A 479 -13.17 -19.27 -18.35
N GLY A 480 -12.18 -19.98 -17.80
CA GLY A 480 -10.85 -20.08 -18.39
C GLY A 480 -10.08 -18.75 -18.37
N ARG A 481 -10.41 -17.86 -17.43
CA ARG A 481 -9.76 -16.55 -17.25
C ARG A 481 -9.98 -15.99 -15.85
N VAL A 482 -9.13 -15.06 -15.45
CA VAL A 482 -9.18 -14.40 -14.15
C VAL A 482 -8.71 -12.95 -14.26
N LYS A 483 -9.32 -12.08 -13.46
CA LYS A 483 -9.01 -10.65 -13.39
C LYS A 483 -7.83 -10.43 -12.44
N VAL A 484 -6.79 -9.73 -12.92
CA VAL A 484 -5.54 -9.55 -12.17
C VAL A 484 -5.14 -8.09 -12.14
N ARG A 485 -4.80 -7.57 -10.95
CA ARG A 485 -4.30 -6.20 -10.80
C ARG A 485 -2.96 -6.06 -11.52
N VAL A 486 -2.82 -4.99 -12.31
CA VAL A 486 -1.61 -4.71 -13.12
C VAL A 486 -0.34 -4.79 -12.28
N HIS A 487 -0.32 -4.15 -11.10
CA HIS A 487 0.85 -4.09 -10.23
C HIS A 487 1.17 -5.41 -9.50
N SER A 488 0.23 -6.36 -9.44
CA SER A 488 0.41 -7.65 -8.73
C SER A 488 0.60 -8.84 -9.69
N LEU A 489 0.47 -8.60 -10.99
CA LEU A 489 0.41 -9.62 -12.05
C LEU A 489 1.61 -10.58 -12.03
N PHE A 490 2.82 -10.04 -11.83
CA PHE A 490 4.03 -10.85 -11.81
C PHE A 490 4.13 -11.71 -10.56
N THR A 491 3.93 -11.09 -9.39
CA THR A 491 3.93 -11.76 -8.09
C THR A 491 3.00 -12.95 -8.13
N TRP A 492 1.78 -12.72 -8.60
CA TRP A 492 0.71 -13.69 -8.55
C TRP A 492 0.97 -14.89 -9.47
N LEU A 493 1.31 -14.64 -10.74
CA LEU A 493 1.49 -15.70 -11.72
C LEU A 493 2.80 -16.48 -11.55
N TYR A 494 3.90 -15.83 -11.13
CA TYR A 494 5.16 -16.54 -10.87
C TYR A 494 5.18 -17.24 -9.53
N TYR A 495 4.58 -16.64 -8.50
CA TYR A 495 4.41 -17.35 -7.23
C TYR A 495 3.57 -18.60 -7.43
N ALA A 496 2.40 -18.50 -8.08
CA ALA A 496 1.56 -19.67 -8.34
C ALA A 496 2.29 -20.77 -9.12
N ARG A 497 3.10 -20.42 -10.11
CA ARG A 497 3.92 -21.40 -10.85
C ARG A 497 5.07 -22.00 -10.06
N HIS A 498 5.51 -21.33 -8.99
CA HIS A 498 6.68 -21.71 -8.21
C HIS A 498 6.35 -22.31 -6.85
N VAL A 499 5.11 -22.20 -6.36
CA VAL A 499 4.66 -22.85 -5.12
C VAL A 499 4.64 -24.37 -5.33
N ARG A 500 5.84 -24.94 -5.14
CA ARG A 500 6.22 -26.34 -4.89
C ARG A 500 5.75 -27.37 -5.92
N ASP A 501 6.52 -27.58 -6.99
CA ASP A 501 6.62 -28.85 -7.74
C ASP A 501 5.29 -29.55 -8.15
N GLN A 502 4.16 -28.84 -8.02
CA GLN A 502 2.80 -29.16 -8.38
C GLN A 502 2.33 -27.87 -9.05
N VAL A 503 2.18 -27.94 -10.37
CA VAL A 503 1.81 -26.80 -11.19
C VAL A 503 0.40 -26.37 -10.77
N ILE A 504 0.28 -25.33 -9.94
CA ILE A 504 -0.98 -24.63 -9.71
C ILE A 504 -1.37 -24.05 -11.07
N ASP A 505 -2.45 -24.55 -11.65
CA ASP A 505 -2.97 -24.06 -12.92
C ASP A 505 -3.76 -22.76 -12.74
N LEU A 506 -4.11 -22.06 -13.81
CA LEU A 506 -4.80 -20.77 -13.70
C LEU A 506 -6.17 -20.90 -13.00
N LYS A 507 -6.78 -22.09 -13.01
CA LYS A 507 -8.06 -22.36 -12.35
C LYS A 507 -7.90 -22.39 -10.84
N ASP A 508 -6.83 -22.99 -10.33
CA ASP A 508 -6.51 -22.94 -8.90
C ASP A 508 -6.22 -21.50 -8.46
N ILE A 509 -5.51 -20.72 -9.28
CA ILE A 509 -5.27 -19.30 -8.98
C ILE A 509 -6.60 -18.52 -8.99
N TRP A 510 -7.51 -18.84 -9.90
CA TRP A 510 -8.85 -18.25 -9.93
C TRP A 510 -9.66 -18.58 -8.66
N ARG A 511 -9.61 -19.83 -8.16
CA ARG A 511 -10.26 -20.23 -6.89
C ARG A 511 -9.72 -19.42 -5.72
N ILE A 512 -8.40 -19.30 -5.63
CA ILE A 512 -7.73 -18.46 -4.62
C ILE A 512 -8.26 -17.02 -4.70
N ALA A 513 -8.40 -16.45 -5.91
CA ALA A 513 -8.95 -15.10 -6.06
C ALA A 513 -10.44 -14.98 -5.68
N GLN A 514 -11.25 -16.03 -5.84
CA GLN A 514 -12.67 -16.01 -5.43
C GLN A 514 -12.84 -15.95 -3.92
N ASP A 515 -11.96 -16.63 -3.17
CA ASP A 515 -11.97 -16.60 -1.72
C ASP A 515 -11.50 -15.25 -1.14
N MET A 516 -10.98 -14.37 -1.99
CA MET A 516 -10.32 -13.11 -1.64
C MET A 516 -10.74 -11.93 -2.55
N PRO A 517 -12.06 -11.66 -2.72
CA PRO A 517 -12.56 -10.75 -3.75
C PRO A 517 -12.20 -9.27 -3.52
N ASN A 518 -11.93 -8.90 -2.26
CA ASN A 518 -11.51 -7.55 -1.87
C ASN A 518 -10.02 -7.47 -1.51
N GLU A 519 -9.35 -8.61 -1.42
CA GLU A 519 -7.96 -8.64 -0.97
C GLU A 519 -7.06 -8.49 -2.20
N VAL A 520 -6.63 -7.26 -2.45
CA VAL A 520 -5.49 -7.09 -3.35
C VAL A 520 -4.30 -7.74 -2.68
N TRP A 521 -3.68 -8.71 -3.36
CA TRP A 521 -2.36 -9.25 -3.07
C TRP A 521 -1.33 -8.15 -3.33
N ASN A 522 -1.34 -7.17 -2.45
CA ASN A 522 -0.27 -6.25 -2.28
C ASN A 522 0.63 -6.99 -1.30
N CYS A 523 1.74 -7.58 -1.77
CA CYS A 523 2.83 -7.66 -0.80
C CYS A 523 3.23 -6.20 -0.64
N GLY A 524 2.57 -5.49 0.27
CA GLY A 524 2.61 -4.04 0.36
C GLY A 524 4.03 -3.53 0.44
N THR A 525 4.23 -2.23 0.55
CA THR A 525 5.51 -1.72 1.01
C THR A 525 5.81 -2.12 2.47
N ASP A 526 4.85 -2.73 3.17
CA ASP A 526 4.88 -3.05 4.59
C ASP A 526 5.71 -4.29 4.90
N ARG A 527 6.97 -4.04 5.25
CA ARG A 527 8.09 -4.98 5.44
C ARG A 527 7.93 -5.91 6.66
N TYR A 528 6.72 -6.37 6.94
CA TYR A 528 6.36 -7.24 8.06
C TYR A 528 5.87 -8.58 7.53
N ASP A 529 6.09 -9.66 8.27
CA ASP A 529 6.12 -11.08 7.86
C ASP A 529 5.37 -11.42 6.58
N ARG A 530 6.07 -12.00 5.60
CA ARG A 530 5.52 -12.36 4.28
C ARG A 530 5.88 -13.76 3.81
N SER A 531 6.02 -14.73 4.71
CA SER A 531 6.01 -16.14 4.28
C SER A 531 4.70 -16.46 3.52
N HIS A 532 3.63 -15.70 3.80
CA HIS A 532 2.38 -15.68 3.06
C HIS A 532 1.99 -14.24 2.69
N PRO A 533 1.40 -14.01 1.51
CA PRO A 533 0.82 -12.71 1.18
C PRO A 533 -0.29 -12.39 2.18
N ASN A 534 -0.24 -11.22 2.79
CA ASN A 534 -1.29 -10.77 3.69
C ASN A 534 -2.36 -10.06 2.89
N ALA A 535 -3.60 -10.46 3.14
CA ALA A 535 -4.80 -9.70 2.85
C ALA A 535 -4.66 -8.26 3.39
N LEU A 536 -4.82 -7.26 2.53
CA LEU A 536 -5.24 -5.95 3.00
C LEU A 536 -6.78 -5.94 2.97
N PRO A 537 -7.46 -5.48 4.03
CA PRO A 537 -8.91 -5.30 4.02
C PRO A 537 -9.38 -4.27 3.00
#